data_AF-A0A382P6K8-F1
#
_entry.id   AF-A0A382P6K8-F1
#
_cell.length_a   1.000
_cell.length_b   1.000
_cell.length_c   1.000
_cell.angle_alpha   90.00
_cell.angle_beta   90.00
_cell.angle_gamma   90.00
#
_symmetry.space_group_name_H-M   'P 1'
#
loop_
_entity.id
_entity.type
_entity.pdbx_description
1 polymer ?
#
loop_
_entity_poly.entity_id
_entity_poly.type
_entity_poly.pdbx_seq_one_letter_code
_entity_poly.pdbx_strand_id
1 'polypeptide(L)'
;SHMLIMNVLDQDSTKTKSVRSVVTWIVLMNLVFSFDSILSAMALSDVFIVMALAIIFSGFLMIYFADTVAVFLQKNRMYEVLGLFILFVVGIMLVTDGGHLASLHLFGQEITPMNKTTFYFIITILILTDIVQTKYQKNLLRHKSK
;
A
#
# COMPACT_ATOMS: atom_id res chain seq x y z
N SER A 1 -43.00 -5.33 -18.03
CA SER A 1 -41.52 -5.41 -17.96
C SER A 1 -40.92 -4.39 -16.99
N HIS A 2 -41.57 -4.13 -15.83
CA HIS A 2 -41.15 -3.11 -14.87
C HIS A 2 -41.17 -3.64 -13.43
N MET A 3 -40.71 -4.89 -13.24
CA MET A 3 -40.69 -5.57 -11.93
C MET A 3 -39.43 -6.43 -11.71
N LEU A 4 -38.44 -6.39 -12.62
CA LEU A 4 -37.20 -7.19 -12.53
C LEU A 4 -35.93 -6.39 -12.21
N ILE A 5 -36.02 -5.08 -11.97
CA ILE A 5 -34.87 -4.22 -11.65
C ILE A 5 -34.75 -3.94 -10.14
N MET A 6 -35.80 -4.18 -9.34
CA MET A 6 -35.76 -3.93 -7.89
C MET A 6 -35.04 -5.04 -7.09
N ASN A 7 -34.80 -6.22 -7.68
CA ASN A 7 -34.20 -7.36 -6.97
C ASN A 7 -32.67 -7.51 -7.12
N VAL A 8 -32.01 -6.57 -7.81
CA VAL A 8 -30.54 -6.57 -7.97
C VAL A 8 -29.85 -5.55 -7.04
N LEU A 9 -30.63 -4.81 -6.24
CA LEU A 9 -30.11 -3.78 -5.33
C LEU A 9 -30.20 -4.14 -3.83
N ASP A 10 -30.68 -5.34 -3.48
CA ASP A 10 -30.85 -5.77 -2.09
C ASP A 10 -30.04 -7.03 -1.73
N GLN A 11 -28.77 -7.06 -2.15
CA GLN A 11 -27.80 -8.00 -1.58
C GLN A 11 -26.50 -7.32 -1.15
N ASP A 12 -26.62 -6.17 -0.48
CA ASP A 12 -25.60 -5.69 0.44
C ASP A 12 -26.13 -5.82 1.86
N SER A 13 -26.33 -7.07 2.28
CA SER A 13 -26.48 -7.37 3.70
C SER A 13 -25.19 -6.93 4.38
N THR A 14 -25.27 -5.82 5.11
CA THR A 14 -24.25 -5.28 6.01
C THR A 14 -23.94 -6.29 7.11
N LYS A 15 -23.24 -7.38 6.77
CA LYS A 15 -22.68 -8.31 7.74
C LYS A 15 -21.68 -7.52 8.57
N THR A 16 -22.04 -7.24 9.81
CA THR A 16 -21.13 -6.69 10.82
C THR A 16 -19.89 -7.58 10.81
N LYS A 17 -18.75 -7.06 10.34
CA LYS A 17 -17.52 -7.84 10.31
C LYS A 17 -17.25 -8.31 11.73
N SER A 18 -17.14 -9.62 11.93
CA SER A 18 -16.86 -10.20 13.24
C SER A 18 -15.61 -9.54 13.84
N VAL A 19 -15.61 -9.30 15.15
CA VAL A 19 -14.44 -8.75 15.88
C VAL A 19 -13.18 -9.53 15.52
N ARG A 20 -13.27 -10.85 15.37
CA ARG A 20 -12.16 -11.70 14.91
C ARG A 20 -11.66 -11.32 13.52
N SER A 21 -12.56 -11.03 12.58
CA SER A 21 -12.20 -10.58 11.23
C SER A 21 -11.51 -9.22 11.27
N VAL A 22 -12.01 -8.27 12.06
CA VAL A 22 -11.42 -6.93 12.20
C VAL A 22 -10.03 -7.00 12.80
N VAL A 23 -9.84 -7.76 13.89
CA VAL A 23 -8.53 -7.96 14.53
C VAL A 23 -7.54 -8.61 13.57
N THR A 24 -7.95 -9.66 12.83
CA THR A 24 -7.09 -10.28 11.81
C THR A 24 -6.66 -9.27 10.74
N TRP A 25 -7.58 -8.43 10.26
CA TRP A 25 -7.26 -7.38 9.27
C TRP A 25 -6.30 -6.32 9.84
N ILE A 26 -6.47 -5.90 11.09
CA ILE A 26 -5.56 -4.95 11.74
C ILE A 26 -4.15 -5.54 11.83
N VAL A 27 -4.01 -6.80 12.27
CA VAL A 27 -2.70 -7.46 12.35
C VAL A 27 -2.07 -7.58 10.97
N LEU A 28 -2.83 -8.00 9.96
CA LEU A 28 -2.35 -8.12 8.59
C LEU A 28 -1.88 -6.76 8.04
N MET A 29 -2.64 -5.69 8.28
CA MET A 29 -2.26 -4.34 7.85
C MET A 29 -1.00 -3.83 8.53
N ASN A 30 -0.86 -4.03 9.85
CA ASN A 30 0.35 -3.64 10.58
C ASN A 30 1.59 -4.42 10.10
N LEU A 31 1.42 -5.70 9.74
CA LEU A 31 2.49 -6.51 9.19
C LEU A 31 2.96 -5.98 7.83
N VAL A 32 2.03 -5.66 6.91
CA VAL A 32 2.37 -5.07 5.61
C VAL A 32 3.08 -3.72 5.78
N PHE A 33 2.58 -2.86 6.66
CA PHE A 33 3.18 -1.54 6.92
C PHE A 33 4.59 -1.63 7.52
N SER A 34 4.82 -2.60 8.39
CA SER A 34 6.13 -2.85 8.99
C SER A 34 7.16 -3.28 7.94
N PHE A 35 6.77 -4.16 7.01
CA PHE A 35 7.65 -4.62 5.93
C PHE A 35 8.04 -3.50 4.96
N ASP A 36 7.10 -2.67 4.53
CA ASP A 36 7.38 -1.51 3.67
C ASP A 36 8.36 -0.52 4.35
N SER A 37 8.14 -0.23 5.63
CA SER A 37 9.03 0.63 6.42
C SER A 37 10.47 0.06 6.54
N ILE A 38 10.62 -1.27 6.66
CA ILE A 38 11.93 -1.93 6.71
C ILE A 38 12.63 -1.87 5.34
N LEU A 39 11.93 -2.18 4.25
CA LEU A 39 12.48 -2.11 2.91
C LEU A 39 12.96 -0.69 2.56
N SER A 40 12.17 0.32 2.92
CA SER A 40 12.54 1.73 2.74
C SER A 40 13.80 2.09 3.53
N ALA A 41 13.92 1.60 4.77
CA ALA A 41 15.10 1.85 5.61
C ALA A 41 16.36 1.11 5.12
N MET A 42 16.23 -0.14 4.68
CA MET A 42 17.32 -0.93 4.09
C MET A 42 17.82 -0.33 2.77
N ALA A 43 16.94 0.27 1.97
CA ALA A 43 17.33 0.98 0.76
C ALA A 43 18.14 2.26 1.04
N LEU A 44 17.96 2.88 2.22
CA LEU A 44 18.64 4.11 2.62
C LEU A 44 19.99 3.87 3.31
N SER A 45 20.14 2.80 4.08
CA SER A 45 21.37 2.53 4.85
C SER A 45 21.55 1.06 5.21
N ASP A 46 22.79 0.57 5.08
CA ASP A 46 23.19 -0.76 5.54
C ASP A 46 23.55 -0.80 7.05
N VAL A 47 23.56 0.35 7.74
CA VAL A 47 23.93 0.43 9.15
C VAL A 47 22.71 0.16 10.03
N PHE A 48 22.74 -0.96 10.77
CA PHE A 48 21.63 -1.40 11.64
C PHE A 48 21.11 -0.30 12.58
N ILE A 49 22.01 0.48 13.19
CA ILE A 49 21.64 1.56 14.11
C ILE A 49 20.85 2.67 13.40
N VAL A 50 21.26 3.04 12.19
CA VAL A 50 20.56 4.07 11.39
C VAL A 50 19.18 3.56 10.97
N MET A 51 19.10 2.30 10.54
CA MET A 51 17.86 1.65 10.14
C MET A 51 16.85 1.57 11.30
N ALA A 52 17.31 1.15 12.49
CA ALA A 52 16.46 1.05 13.68
C ALA A 52 15.90 2.42 14.11
N LEU A 53 16.74 3.46 14.12
CA LEU A 53 16.32 4.82 14.42
C LEU A 53 15.32 5.36 13.38
N ALA A 54 15.55 5.08 12.10
CA ALA A 54 14.66 5.49 11.02
C ALA A 54 13.26 4.86 11.17
N ILE A 55 13.17 3.57 11.50
CA ILE A 55 11.89 2.87 11.69
C ILE A 55 11.12 3.45 12.88
N ILE A 56 11.79 3.67 14.03
CA ILE A 56 11.14 4.25 15.23
C ILE A 56 10.62 5.65 14.93
N PHE A 57 11.45 6.49 14.30
CA PHE A 57 11.06 7.85 13.95
C PHE A 57 9.92 7.87 12.91
N SER A 58 9.99 7.00 11.91
CA SER A 58 8.94 6.84 10.89
C SER A 58 7.61 6.41 11.54
N GLY A 59 7.62 5.44 12.46
CA GLY A 59 6.42 5.03 13.19
C GLY A 59 5.79 6.16 13.98
N PHE A 60 6.60 6.98 14.66
CA PHE A 60 6.10 8.14 15.38
C PHE A 60 5.47 9.18 14.43
N LEU A 61 6.14 9.46 13.33
CA LEU A 61 5.68 10.38 12.30
C LEU A 61 4.39 9.89 11.62
N MET A 62 4.26 8.58 11.39
CA MET A 62 3.06 7.95 10.84
C MET A 62 1.85 8.16 11.74
N ILE A 63 1.99 7.91 13.05
CA ILE A 63 0.91 8.12 14.03
C ILE A 63 0.50 9.60 14.04
N TYR A 64 1.47 10.50 14.05
CA TYR A 64 1.22 11.95 14.05
C TYR A 64 0.44 12.41 12.79
N PHE A 65 0.74 11.86 11.62
CA PHE A 65 0.09 12.25 10.36
C PHE A 65 -1.17 11.44 10.01
N ALA A 66 -1.46 10.34 10.70
CA ALA A 66 -2.55 9.41 10.35
C ALA A 66 -3.91 10.12 10.18
N ASP A 67 -4.29 10.97 11.14
CA ASP A 67 -5.56 11.70 11.09
C ASP A 67 -5.62 12.69 9.93
N THR A 68 -4.50 13.39 9.66
CA THR A 68 -4.41 14.37 8.57
C THR A 68 -4.50 13.69 7.21
N VAL A 69 -3.82 12.56 7.04
CA VAL A 69 -3.87 11.75 5.81
C VAL A 69 -5.27 11.17 5.61
N ALA A 70 -5.91 10.66 6.66
CA ALA A 70 -7.26 10.12 6.58
C ALA A 70 -8.28 11.16 6.08
N VAL A 71 -8.26 12.37 6.64
CA VAL A 71 -9.14 13.47 6.22
C VAL A 71 -8.84 13.90 4.77
N PHE A 72 -7.58 13.93 4.37
CA PHE A 72 -7.18 14.28 3.01
C PHE A 72 -7.65 13.26 1.97
N LEU A 73 -7.52 11.96 2.26
CA LEU A 73 -7.96 10.88 1.39
C LEU A 73 -9.49 10.86 1.26
N GLN A 74 -10.22 11.02 2.38
CA GLN A 74 -11.69 11.10 2.38
C GLN A 74 -12.21 12.26 1.53
N LYS A 75 -11.51 13.41 1.56
CA LYS A 75 -11.87 14.59 0.76
C LYS A 75 -11.57 14.40 -0.74
N ASN A 76 -10.64 13.52 -1.10
CA ASN A 76 -10.15 13.35 -2.46
C ASN A 76 -10.09 11.87 -2.86
N ARG A 77 -11.22 11.31 -3.30
CA ARG A 77 -11.36 9.89 -3.68
C ARG A 77 -10.33 9.38 -4.70
N MET A 78 -9.78 10.25 -5.54
CA MET A 78 -8.71 9.88 -6.49
C MET A 78 -7.42 9.41 -5.76
N TYR A 79 -7.06 10.04 -4.64
CA TYR A 79 -5.87 9.65 -3.86
C TYR A 79 -6.11 8.38 -3.05
N GLU A 80 -7.35 8.11 -2.64
CA GLU A 80 -7.70 6.86 -1.96
C GLU A 80 -7.48 5.65 -2.88
N VAL A 81 -8.02 5.69 -4.10
CA VAL A 81 -7.84 4.62 -5.10
C VAL A 81 -6.37 4.46 -5.49
N LEU A 82 -5.64 5.57 -5.54
CA LEU A 82 -4.22 5.54 -5.80
C LEU A 82 -3.42 4.83 -4.69
N GLY A 83 -3.64 5.22 -3.43
CA GLY A 83 -2.98 4.57 -2.30
C GLY A 83 -3.21 3.06 -2.30
N LEU A 84 -4.43 2.62 -2.62
CA LEU A 84 -4.75 1.19 -2.77
C LEU A 84 -3.94 0.52 -3.89
N PHE A 85 -3.73 1.19 -5.01
CA PHE A 85 -2.92 0.64 -6.11
C PHE A 85 -1.43 0.53 -5.76
N ILE A 86 -0.87 1.55 -5.10
CA ILE A 86 0.53 1.53 -4.63
C ILE A 86 0.72 0.40 -3.61
N LEU A 87 -0.18 0.30 -2.62
CA LEU A 87 -0.16 -0.77 -1.62
C LEU A 87 -0.28 -2.16 -2.25
N PHE A 88 -1.04 -2.29 -3.35
CA PHE A 88 -1.14 -3.54 -4.10
C PHE A 88 0.17 -3.93 -4.79
N VAL A 89 0.83 -2.97 -5.47
CA VAL A 89 2.13 -3.21 -6.12
C VAL A 89 3.20 -3.58 -5.09
N VAL A 90 3.28 -2.83 -3.99
CA VAL A 90 4.20 -3.13 -2.87
C VAL A 90 3.86 -4.48 -2.23
N GLY A 91 2.58 -4.82 -2.10
CA GLY A 91 2.14 -6.12 -1.60
C GLY A 91 2.65 -7.29 -2.46
N ILE A 92 2.55 -7.20 -3.79
CA ILE A 92 3.08 -8.23 -4.70
C ILE A 92 4.61 -8.35 -4.59
N MET A 93 5.29 -7.20 -4.50
CA MET A 93 6.74 -7.14 -4.33
C MET A 93 7.16 -7.88 -3.05
N LEU A 94 6.50 -7.60 -1.92
CA LEU A 94 6.78 -8.23 -0.63
C LEU A 94 6.51 -9.74 -0.62
N VAL A 95 5.41 -10.19 -1.24
CA VAL A 95 5.11 -11.62 -1.35
C VAL A 95 6.17 -12.35 -2.18
N THR A 96 6.69 -11.71 -3.22
CA THR A 96 7.73 -12.28 -4.09
C THR A 96 9.07 -12.40 -3.36
N ASP A 97 9.53 -11.33 -2.69
CA ASP A 97 10.77 -11.36 -1.91
C ASP A 97 10.66 -12.27 -0.68
N GLY A 98 9.52 -12.24 0.01
CA GLY A 98 9.22 -13.13 1.14
C GLY A 98 9.18 -14.61 0.73
N GLY A 99 8.62 -14.91 -0.44
CA GLY A 99 8.60 -16.27 -0.98
C GLY A 99 9.98 -16.77 -1.40
N HIS A 100 10.84 -15.88 -1.89
CA HIS A 100 12.24 -16.18 -2.15
C HIS A 100 13.01 -16.50 -0.84
N LEU A 101 12.87 -15.64 0.18
CA LEU A 101 13.47 -15.85 1.51
C LEU A 101 13.03 -17.17 2.17
N ALA A 102 11.78 -17.59 1.92
CA ALA A 102 11.24 -18.85 2.40
C ALA A 102 11.61 -20.07 1.54
N SER A 103 12.44 -19.88 0.50
CA SER A 103 12.83 -20.92 -0.48
C SER A 103 11.62 -21.73 -0.98
N LEU A 104 10.50 -21.05 -1.24
CA LEU A 104 9.29 -21.70 -1.72
C LEU A 104 9.54 -22.24 -3.13
N HIS A 105 9.49 -23.55 -3.31
CA HIS A 105 9.51 -24.17 -4.63
C HIS A 105 8.12 -24.08 -5.27
N LEU A 106 7.83 -22.98 -5.96
CA LEU A 106 6.64 -22.88 -6.81
C LEU A 106 6.89 -23.68 -8.09
N PHE A 107 6.14 -24.77 -8.28
CA PHE A 107 6.17 -25.59 -9.50
C PHE A 107 7.53 -26.26 -9.85
N GLY A 108 8.40 -26.52 -8.86
CA GLY A 108 9.64 -27.28 -9.08
C GLY A 108 10.81 -26.48 -9.66
N GLN A 109 10.68 -25.15 -9.80
CA GLN A 109 11.81 -24.23 -10.00
C GLN A 109 12.04 -23.40 -8.73
N GLU A 110 13.30 -23.08 -8.43
CA GLU A 110 13.63 -22.16 -7.35
C GLU A 110 13.10 -20.77 -7.70
N ILE A 111 12.39 -20.14 -6.75
CA ILE A 111 12.11 -18.70 -6.86
C ILE A 111 13.46 -18.02 -6.78
N THR A 112 13.91 -17.45 -7.89
CA THR A 112 15.16 -16.70 -7.93
C THR A 112 14.98 -15.35 -7.23
N PRO A 113 16.01 -14.85 -6.53
CA PRO A 113 15.93 -13.56 -5.87
C PRO A 113 15.66 -12.47 -6.90
N MET A 114 14.78 -11.53 -6.56
CA MET A 114 14.66 -10.33 -7.36
C MET A 114 16.00 -9.57 -7.33
N ASN A 115 16.55 -9.27 -8.50
CA ASN A 115 17.81 -8.53 -8.60
C ASN A 115 17.68 -7.16 -7.91
N LYS A 116 18.71 -6.72 -7.18
CA LYS A 116 18.78 -5.38 -6.55
C LYS A 116 18.41 -4.27 -7.54
N THR A 117 18.77 -4.43 -8.81
CA THR A 117 18.38 -3.51 -9.88
C THR A 117 16.87 -3.40 -10.05
N THR A 118 16.15 -4.53 -10.06
CA THR A 118 14.68 -4.55 -10.18
C THR A 118 14.03 -3.92 -8.96
N PHE A 119 14.59 -4.16 -7.77
CA PHE A 119 14.14 -3.54 -6.53
C PHE A 119 14.24 -2.00 -6.60
N TYR A 120 15.40 -1.45 -6.96
CA TYR A 120 15.57 0.01 -7.10
C TYR A 120 14.76 0.61 -8.24
N PHE A 121 14.61 -0.14 -9.34
CA PHE A 121 13.78 0.25 -10.46
C PHE A 121 12.31 0.40 -10.06
N ILE A 122 11.77 -0.54 -9.27
CA ILE A 122 10.41 -0.47 -8.73
C ILE A 122 10.26 0.74 -7.80
N ILE A 123 11.16 0.93 -6.83
CA ILE A 123 11.12 2.11 -5.93
C ILE A 123 11.12 3.41 -6.73
N THR A 124 11.99 3.50 -7.73
CA THR A 124 12.09 4.70 -8.58
C THR A 124 10.79 4.96 -9.33
N ILE A 125 10.18 3.93 -9.92
CA ILE A 125 8.89 4.05 -10.60
C ILE A 125 7.79 4.45 -9.62
N LEU A 126 7.71 3.86 -8.44
CA LEU A 126 6.70 4.21 -7.43
C LEU A 126 6.78 5.69 -7.07
N ILE A 127 7.98 6.19 -6.75
CA ILE A 127 8.20 7.62 -6.45
C ILE A 127 7.78 8.51 -7.63
N LEU A 128 8.13 8.12 -8.86
CA LEU A 128 7.78 8.88 -10.06
C LEU A 128 6.25 8.91 -10.26
N THR A 129 5.58 7.79 -10.00
CA THR A 129 4.13 7.66 -10.13
C THR A 129 3.42 8.58 -9.12
N ASP A 130 3.88 8.58 -7.86
CA ASP A 130 3.37 9.44 -6.79
C ASP A 130 3.46 10.94 -7.17
N ILE A 131 4.62 11.34 -7.72
CA ILE A 131 4.84 12.72 -8.17
C ILE A 131 3.92 13.07 -9.34
N VAL A 132 3.81 12.18 -10.33
CA VAL A 132 2.97 12.38 -11.52
C VAL A 132 1.51 12.55 -11.13
N GLN A 133 0.98 11.71 -10.24
CA GLN A 133 -0.41 11.83 -9.79
C GLN A 133 -0.66 13.08 -8.97
N THR A 134 0.27 13.43 -8.07
CA THR A 134 0.19 14.68 -7.31
C THR A 134 0.11 15.88 -8.24
N LYS A 135 0.94 15.90 -9.30
CA LYS A 135 0.98 16.98 -10.29
C LYS A 135 -0.25 16.99 -11.21
N TYR A 136 -0.69 15.82 -11.67
CA TYR A 136 -1.86 15.67 -12.54
C TYR A 136 -3.14 16.16 -11.86
N GLN A 137 -3.34 15.80 -10.60
CA GLN A 137 -4.50 16.25 -9.84
C GLN A 137 -4.47 17.74 -9.52
N LYS A 138 -3.30 18.30 -9.18
CA LYS A 138 -3.13 19.76 -9.02
C LYS A 138 -3.48 20.51 -10.32
N ASN A 139 -3.14 19.95 -11.48
CA ASN A 139 -3.47 20.53 -12.77
C ASN A 139 -4.96 20.43 -13.11
N LEU A 140 -5.63 19.31 -12.81
CA LEU A 140 -7.07 19.16 -13.02
C LEU A 140 -7.89 20.15 -12.16
N LEU A 141 -7.50 20.33 -10.90
CA LEU A 141 -8.15 21.30 -10.00
C LEU A 141 -8.01 22.74 -10.52
N ARG A 142 -6.91 23.08 -11.19
CA ARG A 142 -6.69 24.40 -11.80
C ARG A 142 -7.58 24.68 -13.02
N HIS A 143 -8.02 23.65 -13.75
CA HIS A 143 -8.88 23.80 -14.92
C HIS A 143 -10.38 23.81 -14.59
N LYS A 144 -10.79 23.34 -13.41
CA LYS A 144 -12.18 23.48 -12.91
C LYS A 144 -12.50 24.86 -12.32
N SER A 145 -11.49 25.71 -12.13
CA SER A 145 -11.59 27.05 -11.54
C SER A 145 -11.57 28.20 -12.57
N LYS A 146 -11.65 27.88 -13.86
CA LYS A 146 -11.85 28.84 -14.96
C LYS A 146 -13.18 28.56 -15.62
#